data_AF-A0A1Y6B8K1-F1
#
_entry.id   AF-A0A1Y6B8K1-F1
#
_cell.length_a   1.000
_cell.length_b   1.000
_cell.length_c   1.000
_cell.angle_alpha   90.00
_cell.angle_beta   90.00
_cell.angle_gamma   90.00
#
_symmetry.space_group_name_H-M   'P 1'
#
loop_
_entity.id
_entity.type
_entity.pdbx_description
1 polymer ?
#
loop_
_entity_poly.entity_id
_entity_poly.type
_entity_poly.pdbx_seq_one_letter_code
_entity_poly.pdbx_strand_id
1 'polypeptide(L)'
;MTRTISENWNLNLINDTKMQIRSELEKISEDHGCQLRQDYIDQRISELEESQTAGDYLKIFVYLMSSLVLHERYDHLPPTRINQTIKYLNNLLRASGVKPGNSIKALLLAEIEIVRSQIYRRMGQHWHAAWHQQLAMNVAGKNSPGGEGYQVYSMANRAFRLGYGWIALRDFQIAENMGITGHLKMQCFMNQIRVLRLMGRIGESEKLSTKVSEEEDTSDGFEIELEWERICRELTSSGNANEMLASIRKGKNHDQPIYQLECCLWIMAHQSKKLLDRMPKLSQLKRKKSMRLGKLDTLYKSVIVLQSCYDYELPLNKRIEDLGDTLANSQLLFNIDKQLLLWAGACRWLLRSKSYALAQLAFAEYQSSCMRLVGGEYRDVLGVLSDIADSTFEGKSKT
;
A
#
# COMPACT_ATOMS: atom_id res chain seq x y z
N MET A 1 -11.85 -44.23 -20.51
CA MET A 1 -12.71 -43.03 -20.50
C MET A 1 -12.44 -42.26 -19.21
N THR A 2 -11.51 -41.31 -19.24
CA THR A 2 -11.27 -40.36 -18.14
C THR A 2 -12.47 -39.42 -18.08
N ARG A 3 -13.39 -39.64 -17.13
CA ARG A 3 -14.48 -38.70 -16.86
C ARG A 3 -13.85 -37.33 -16.58
N THR A 4 -14.17 -36.36 -17.42
CA THR A 4 -13.77 -34.96 -17.25
C THR A 4 -14.32 -34.46 -15.92
N ILE A 5 -13.41 -34.18 -14.97
CA ILE A 5 -13.65 -33.59 -13.64
C ILE A 5 -14.52 -32.31 -13.70
N SER A 6 -14.68 -31.71 -14.88
CA SER A 6 -15.26 -30.40 -15.12
C SER A 6 -16.77 -30.25 -14.86
N GLU A 7 -17.58 -31.32 -14.80
CA GLU A 7 -19.04 -31.16 -14.92
C GLU A 7 -19.74 -30.51 -13.70
N ASN A 8 -19.10 -30.39 -12.53
CA ASN A 8 -19.82 -30.02 -11.30
C ASN A 8 -19.58 -28.64 -10.67
N TRP A 9 -18.68 -27.79 -11.17
CA TRP A 9 -18.41 -26.49 -10.52
C TRP A 9 -19.35 -25.38 -11.01
N ASN A 10 -20.54 -25.29 -10.43
CA ASN A 10 -21.43 -24.13 -10.62
C ASN A 10 -21.15 -23.02 -9.59
N LEU A 11 -21.68 -21.82 -9.84
CA LEU A 11 -21.40 -20.65 -8.99
C LEU A 11 -21.86 -20.83 -7.55
N ASN A 12 -23.02 -21.46 -7.33
CA ASN A 12 -23.57 -21.69 -6.01
C ASN A 12 -22.65 -22.61 -5.22
N LEU A 13 -22.26 -23.75 -5.79
CA LEU A 13 -21.32 -24.68 -5.15
C LEU A 13 -19.98 -24.00 -4.81
N ILE A 14 -19.46 -23.17 -5.70
CA ILE A 14 -18.22 -22.40 -5.45
C ILE A 14 -18.40 -21.47 -4.24
N ASN A 15 -19.50 -20.71 -4.21
CA ASN A 15 -19.77 -19.76 -3.13
C ASN A 15 -20.04 -20.47 -1.81
N ASP A 16 -20.82 -21.54 -1.81
CA ASP A 16 -21.12 -22.35 -0.63
C ASP A 16 -19.84 -22.96 -0.06
N THR A 17 -18.98 -23.51 -0.91
CA THR A 17 -17.68 -24.07 -0.49
C THR A 17 -16.77 -22.99 0.10
N LYS A 18 -16.71 -21.80 -0.53
CA LYS A 18 -15.95 -20.65 -0.01
C LYS A 18 -16.47 -20.21 1.36
N MET A 19 -17.79 -20.11 1.52
CA MET A 19 -18.41 -19.70 2.78
C MET A 19 -18.16 -20.74 3.88
N GLN A 20 -18.34 -22.02 3.59
CA GLN A 20 -18.08 -23.10 4.53
C GLN A 20 -16.64 -23.10 5.03
N ILE A 21 -15.66 -23.11 4.11
CA ILE A 21 -14.24 -23.10 4.45
C ILE A 21 -13.86 -21.81 5.17
N ARG A 22 -14.43 -20.66 4.77
CA ARG A 22 -14.18 -19.40 5.48
C ARG A 22 -14.63 -19.47 6.94
N SER A 23 -15.87 -19.93 7.20
CA SER A 23 -16.39 -20.05 8.55
C SER A 23 -15.61 -21.07 9.40
N GLU A 24 -15.15 -22.16 8.79
CA GLU A 24 -14.26 -23.14 9.43
C GLU A 24 -12.92 -22.51 9.84
N LEU A 25 -12.26 -21.80 8.92
CA LEU A 25 -10.97 -21.16 9.18
C LEU A 25 -11.06 -19.95 10.12
N GLU A 26 -12.19 -19.25 10.16
CA GLU A 26 -12.45 -18.15 11.11
C GLU A 26 -12.48 -18.68 12.55
N LYS A 27 -13.20 -19.79 12.81
CA LYS A 27 -13.22 -20.44 14.14
C LYS A 27 -11.81 -20.82 14.62
N ILE A 28 -11.01 -21.43 13.75
CA ILE A 28 -9.63 -21.81 14.08
C ILE A 28 -8.79 -20.57 14.39
N SER A 29 -8.97 -19.49 13.62
CA SER A 29 -8.23 -18.25 13.84
C SER A 29 -8.58 -17.57 15.16
N GLU A 30 -9.82 -17.65 15.60
CA GLU A 30 -10.30 -17.09 16.87
C GLU A 30 -9.75 -17.87 18.06
N ASP A 31 -9.78 -19.19 17.98
CA ASP A 31 -9.38 -20.07 19.08
C ASP A 31 -7.86 -20.20 19.23
N HIS A 32 -7.13 -20.21 18.10
CA HIS A 32 -5.75 -20.70 18.05
C HIS A 32 -4.76 -19.76 17.34
N GLY A 33 -5.24 -18.69 16.69
CA GLY A 33 -4.40 -17.72 15.98
C GLY A 33 -4.00 -18.14 14.56
N CYS A 34 -3.17 -17.32 13.91
CA CYS A 34 -2.92 -17.41 12.46
C CYS A 34 -2.01 -18.57 12.04
N GLN A 35 -1.07 -18.98 12.89
CA GLN A 35 -0.15 -20.07 12.55
C GLN A 35 -0.89 -21.40 12.44
N LEU A 36 -1.70 -21.73 13.45
CA LEU A 36 -2.49 -22.96 13.47
C LEU A 36 -3.55 -22.98 12.36
N ARG A 37 -4.03 -21.82 11.92
CA ARG A 37 -4.86 -21.71 10.71
C ARG A 37 -4.12 -22.17 9.45
N GLN A 38 -2.84 -21.84 9.29
CA GLN A 38 -2.05 -22.32 8.13
C GLN A 38 -1.77 -23.81 8.23
N ASP A 39 -1.37 -24.31 9.39
CA ASP A 39 -1.08 -25.73 9.60
C ASP A 39 -2.33 -26.59 9.31
N TYR A 40 -3.50 -26.09 9.73
CA TYR A 40 -4.77 -26.72 9.40
C TYR A 40 -5.09 -26.71 7.90
N ILE A 41 -4.80 -25.60 7.19
CA ILE A 41 -4.95 -25.54 5.73
C ILE A 41 -4.08 -26.61 5.05
N ASP A 42 -2.80 -26.72 5.44
CA ASP A 42 -1.89 -27.70 4.85
C ASP A 42 -2.32 -29.16 5.17
N GLN A 43 -2.84 -29.41 6.38
CA GLN A 43 -3.41 -30.71 6.76
C GLN A 43 -4.61 -31.06 5.87
N ARG A 44 -5.59 -30.15 5.73
CA ARG A 44 -6.80 -30.39 4.93
C ARG A 44 -6.47 -30.59 3.45
N ILE A 45 -5.49 -29.87 2.91
CA ILE A 45 -5.00 -30.12 1.54
C ILE A 45 -4.47 -31.55 1.42
N SER A 46 -3.59 -31.97 2.33
CA SER A 46 -2.99 -33.31 2.31
C SER A 46 -4.05 -34.43 2.39
N GLU A 47 -5.06 -34.27 3.24
CA GLU A 47 -6.17 -35.24 3.37
C GLU A 47 -7.04 -35.33 2.11
N LEU A 48 -7.18 -34.23 1.36
CA LEU A 48 -8.01 -34.17 0.16
C LEU A 48 -7.25 -34.59 -1.11
N GLU A 49 -5.92 -34.56 -1.11
CA GLU A 49 -5.09 -34.89 -2.29
C GLU A 49 -5.23 -36.34 -2.75
N GLU A 50 -5.61 -37.25 -1.86
CA GLU A 50 -5.90 -38.65 -2.21
C GLU A 50 -7.25 -38.82 -2.94
N SER A 51 -8.11 -37.81 -2.89
CA SER A 51 -9.43 -37.86 -3.53
C SER A 51 -9.37 -37.64 -5.04
N GLN A 52 -10.31 -38.27 -5.74
CA GLN A 52 -10.51 -38.09 -7.18
C GLN A 52 -11.83 -37.36 -7.50
N THR A 53 -12.50 -36.80 -6.48
CA THR A 53 -13.79 -36.13 -6.70
C THR A 53 -13.60 -34.68 -7.13
N ALA A 54 -14.46 -34.21 -8.03
CA ALA A 54 -14.47 -32.81 -8.44
C ALA A 54 -14.72 -31.84 -7.26
N GLY A 55 -15.53 -32.26 -6.26
CA GLY A 55 -15.82 -31.46 -5.08
C GLY A 55 -14.59 -31.25 -4.20
N ASP A 56 -13.74 -32.27 -4.04
CA ASP A 56 -12.54 -32.15 -3.21
C ASP A 56 -11.46 -31.32 -3.90
N TYR A 57 -11.33 -31.38 -5.23
CA TYR A 57 -10.46 -30.44 -5.96
C TYR A 57 -10.88 -28.97 -5.79
N LEU A 58 -12.19 -28.70 -5.69
CA LEU A 58 -12.69 -27.35 -5.40
C LEU A 58 -12.33 -26.91 -3.98
N LYS A 59 -12.44 -27.81 -2.99
CA LYS A 59 -12.02 -27.51 -1.61
C LYS A 59 -10.52 -27.23 -1.54
N ILE A 60 -9.69 -28.08 -2.17
CA ILE A 60 -8.23 -27.86 -2.26
C ILE A 60 -7.95 -26.48 -2.86
N PHE A 61 -8.63 -26.12 -3.96
CA PHE A 61 -8.50 -24.80 -4.56
C PHE A 61 -8.80 -23.67 -3.56
N VAL A 62 -9.91 -23.76 -2.83
CA VAL A 62 -10.33 -22.73 -1.85
C VAL A 62 -9.38 -22.64 -0.66
N TYR A 63 -8.87 -23.77 -0.15
CA TYR A 63 -7.85 -23.80 0.91
C TYR A 63 -6.52 -23.17 0.44
N LEU A 64 -6.04 -23.51 -0.76
CA LEU A 64 -4.84 -22.91 -1.34
C LEU A 64 -4.99 -21.39 -1.54
N MET A 65 -6.15 -20.93 -2.04
CA MET A 65 -6.47 -19.50 -2.15
C MET A 65 -6.49 -18.83 -0.77
N SER A 66 -7.05 -19.50 0.24
CA SER A 66 -7.08 -19.00 1.62
C SER A 66 -5.68 -18.88 2.22
N SER A 67 -4.76 -19.80 1.91
CA SER A 67 -3.35 -19.72 2.29
C SER A 67 -2.65 -18.50 1.67
N LEU A 68 -2.89 -18.22 0.39
CA LEU A 68 -2.35 -17.02 -0.28
C LEU A 68 -2.92 -15.72 0.30
N VAL A 69 -4.21 -15.66 0.60
CA VAL A 69 -4.83 -14.49 1.27
C VAL A 69 -4.29 -14.32 2.69
N LEU A 70 -4.03 -15.41 3.40
CA LEU A 70 -3.40 -15.35 4.72
C LEU A 70 -1.98 -14.78 4.61
N HIS A 71 -1.21 -15.19 3.59
CA HIS A 71 0.11 -14.65 3.32
C HIS A 71 0.06 -13.16 2.97
N GLU A 72 -0.90 -12.72 2.15
CA GLU A 72 -1.10 -11.31 1.86
C GLU A 72 -1.28 -10.46 3.13
N ARG A 73 -1.85 -11.03 4.21
CA ARG A 73 -2.06 -10.33 5.49
C ARG A 73 -0.90 -10.45 6.47
N TYR A 74 -0.22 -11.60 6.52
CA TYR A 74 0.76 -11.92 7.57
C TYR A 74 2.18 -12.19 7.10
N ASP A 75 2.42 -12.30 5.79
CA ASP A 75 3.75 -12.50 5.20
C ASP A 75 4.47 -13.77 5.72
N HIS A 76 3.74 -14.89 5.83
CA HIS A 76 4.26 -16.12 6.46
C HIS A 76 4.85 -17.14 5.47
N LEU A 77 4.41 -17.15 4.21
CA LEU A 77 4.92 -18.06 3.19
C LEU A 77 6.21 -17.56 2.53
N PRO A 78 7.21 -18.45 2.27
CA PRO A 78 8.36 -18.09 1.46
C PRO A 78 8.00 -17.93 -0.02
N PRO A 79 8.76 -17.12 -0.80
CA PRO A 79 8.48 -16.88 -2.23
C PRO A 79 8.37 -18.14 -3.08
N THR A 80 9.15 -19.18 -2.78
CA THR A 80 9.10 -20.48 -3.47
C THR A 80 7.75 -21.17 -3.29
N ARG A 81 7.21 -21.18 -2.06
CA ARG A 81 5.90 -21.76 -1.74
C ARG A 81 4.77 -20.98 -2.41
N ILE A 82 4.84 -19.65 -2.45
CA ILE A 82 3.86 -18.81 -3.16
C ILE A 82 3.77 -19.21 -4.64
N ASN A 83 4.91 -19.31 -5.31
CA ASN A 83 4.98 -19.68 -6.73
C ASN A 83 4.48 -21.10 -6.98
N GLN A 84 4.83 -22.05 -6.10
CA GLN A 84 4.32 -23.42 -6.16
C GLN A 84 2.80 -23.48 -5.99
N THR A 85 2.25 -22.77 -5.00
CA THR A 85 0.81 -22.68 -4.76
C THR A 85 0.08 -22.09 -5.97
N ILE A 86 0.58 -20.99 -6.55
CA ILE A 86 -0.01 -20.38 -7.75
C ILE A 86 0.05 -21.35 -8.94
N LYS A 87 1.16 -22.05 -9.13
CA LYS A 87 1.30 -23.07 -10.18
C LYS A 87 0.28 -24.20 -9.98
N TYR A 88 0.10 -24.66 -8.75
CA TYR A 88 -0.84 -25.72 -8.42
C TYR A 88 -2.29 -25.29 -8.67
N LEU A 89 -2.69 -24.10 -8.18
CA LEU A 89 -4.00 -23.51 -8.46
C LEU A 89 -4.31 -23.46 -9.96
N ASN A 90 -3.36 -22.99 -10.77
CA ASN A 90 -3.51 -22.96 -12.23
C ASN A 90 -3.65 -24.36 -12.85
N ASN A 91 -2.90 -25.35 -12.36
CA ASN A 91 -3.01 -26.72 -12.82
C ASN A 91 -4.38 -27.33 -12.47
N LEU A 92 -4.89 -27.09 -11.26
CA LEU A 92 -6.24 -27.52 -10.86
C LEU A 92 -7.31 -26.94 -11.77
N LEU A 93 -7.25 -25.64 -12.06
CA LEU A 93 -8.22 -24.99 -12.96
C LEU A 93 -8.14 -25.54 -14.39
N ARG A 94 -6.94 -25.80 -14.91
CA ARG A 94 -6.74 -26.41 -16.23
C ARG A 94 -7.27 -27.85 -16.28
N ALA A 95 -6.99 -28.67 -15.27
CA ALA A 95 -7.49 -30.04 -15.16
C ALA A 95 -9.03 -30.08 -15.05
N SER A 96 -9.63 -29.10 -14.39
CA SER A 96 -11.08 -28.89 -14.33
C SER A 96 -11.68 -28.26 -15.60
N GLY A 97 -10.90 -28.08 -16.67
CA GLY A 97 -11.37 -27.54 -17.95
C GLY A 97 -11.75 -26.06 -17.94
N VAL A 98 -11.29 -25.29 -16.94
CA VAL A 98 -11.57 -23.86 -16.85
C VAL A 98 -10.76 -23.11 -17.91
N LYS A 99 -11.48 -22.37 -18.78
CA LYS A 99 -10.91 -21.52 -19.82
C LYS A 99 -11.17 -20.04 -19.51
N PRO A 100 -10.24 -19.12 -19.89
CA PRO A 100 -10.45 -17.68 -19.76
C PRO A 100 -11.67 -17.14 -20.52
N GLY A 101 -12.20 -15.99 -20.09
CA GLY A 101 -13.08 -15.10 -20.87
C GLY A 101 -14.58 -15.41 -20.83
N ASN A 102 -14.98 -16.67 -21.08
CA ASN A 102 -16.40 -16.96 -21.41
C ASN A 102 -17.15 -17.81 -20.40
N SER A 103 -16.50 -18.25 -19.31
CA SER A 103 -17.16 -19.10 -18.31
C SER A 103 -17.27 -18.40 -16.97
N ILE A 104 -18.33 -18.69 -16.23
CA ILE A 104 -18.46 -18.30 -14.81
C ILE A 104 -17.22 -18.75 -14.01
N LYS A 105 -16.64 -19.90 -14.37
CA LYS A 105 -15.43 -20.45 -13.75
C LYS A 105 -14.17 -19.61 -14.01
N ALA A 106 -14.16 -18.75 -15.04
CA ALA A 106 -13.06 -17.83 -15.30
C ALA A 106 -12.86 -16.81 -14.16
N LEU A 107 -13.89 -16.58 -13.33
CA LEU A 107 -13.79 -15.86 -12.06
C LEU A 107 -12.66 -16.44 -11.18
N LEU A 108 -12.52 -17.76 -11.11
CA LEU A 108 -11.52 -18.41 -10.26
C LEU A 108 -10.09 -18.10 -10.72
N LEU A 109 -9.88 -18.03 -12.05
CA LEU A 109 -8.60 -17.59 -12.60
C LEU A 109 -8.32 -16.12 -12.22
N ALA A 110 -9.33 -15.26 -12.35
CA ALA A 110 -9.19 -13.85 -11.99
C ALA A 110 -8.89 -13.66 -10.49
N GLU A 111 -9.48 -14.47 -9.60
CA GLU A 111 -9.19 -14.42 -8.17
C GLU A 111 -7.73 -14.76 -7.86
N ILE A 112 -7.13 -15.75 -8.54
CA ILE A 112 -5.69 -16.05 -8.41
C ILE A 112 -4.88 -14.79 -8.75
N GLU A 113 -5.19 -14.17 -9.89
CA GLU A 113 -4.45 -13.00 -10.39
C GLU A 113 -4.64 -11.77 -9.49
N ILE A 114 -5.83 -11.56 -8.89
CA ILE A 114 -6.07 -10.50 -7.90
C ILE A 114 -5.22 -10.73 -6.66
N VAL A 115 -5.24 -11.93 -6.07
CA VAL A 115 -4.45 -12.21 -4.86
C VAL A 115 -2.95 -12.06 -5.16
N ARG A 116 -2.51 -12.53 -6.32
CA ARG A 116 -1.13 -12.33 -6.79
C ARG A 116 -0.78 -10.85 -6.93
N SER A 117 -1.68 -10.03 -7.47
CA SER A 117 -1.52 -8.57 -7.52
C SER A 117 -1.34 -7.96 -6.14
N GLN A 118 -2.14 -8.37 -5.14
CA GLN A 118 -2.02 -7.84 -3.78
C GLN A 118 -0.69 -8.26 -3.12
N ILE A 119 -0.25 -9.51 -3.31
CA ILE A 119 1.04 -10.00 -2.81
C ILE A 119 2.19 -9.16 -3.39
N TYR A 120 2.24 -8.99 -4.72
CA TYR A 120 3.29 -8.17 -5.34
C TYR A 120 3.26 -6.71 -4.91
N ARG A 121 2.07 -6.13 -4.72
CA ARG A 121 1.92 -4.77 -4.18
C ARG A 121 2.55 -4.65 -2.80
N ARG A 122 2.31 -5.64 -1.93
CA ARG A 122 2.87 -5.67 -0.57
C ARG A 122 4.40 -5.83 -0.58
N MET A 123 4.93 -6.57 -1.54
CA MET A 123 6.37 -6.72 -1.77
C MET A 123 7.03 -5.49 -2.45
N GLY A 124 6.30 -4.40 -2.66
CA GLY A 124 6.80 -3.21 -3.36
C GLY A 124 7.00 -3.39 -4.86
N GLN A 125 6.57 -4.51 -5.44
CA GLN A 125 6.68 -4.83 -6.86
C GLN A 125 5.46 -4.30 -7.63
N HIS A 126 5.28 -2.96 -7.60
CA HIS A 126 4.06 -2.29 -8.07
C HIS A 126 3.73 -2.53 -9.56
N TRP A 127 4.74 -2.70 -10.41
CA TRP A 127 4.55 -3.05 -11.83
C TRP A 127 3.97 -4.45 -12.02
N HIS A 128 4.53 -5.45 -11.33
CA HIS A 128 3.99 -6.81 -11.34
C HIS A 128 2.56 -6.82 -10.80
N ALA A 129 2.30 -6.06 -9.73
CA ALA A 129 0.96 -5.90 -9.19
C ALA A 129 -0.03 -5.33 -10.22
N ALA A 130 0.36 -4.30 -10.98
CA ALA A 130 -0.47 -3.72 -12.05
C ALA A 130 -0.72 -4.73 -13.18
N TRP A 131 0.32 -5.47 -13.60
CA TRP A 131 0.19 -6.48 -14.65
C TRP A 131 -0.81 -7.57 -14.26
N HIS A 132 -0.70 -8.12 -13.06
CA HIS A 132 -1.62 -9.14 -12.57
C HIS A 132 -3.04 -8.61 -12.35
N GLN A 133 -3.19 -7.34 -11.97
CA GLN A 133 -4.50 -6.70 -11.91
C GLN A 133 -5.15 -6.62 -13.30
N GLN A 134 -4.38 -6.25 -14.35
CA GLN A 134 -4.88 -6.22 -15.72
C GLN A 134 -5.23 -7.62 -16.24
N LEU A 135 -4.40 -8.63 -15.92
CA LEU A 135 -4.68 -10.02 -16.28
C LEU A 135 -5.98 -10.51 -15.64
N ALA A 136 -6.23 -10.18 -14.37
CA ALA A 136 -7.48 -10.52 -13.71
C ALA A 136 -8.71 -9.95 -14.46
N MET A 137 -8.65 -8.68 -14.85
CA MET A 137 -9.71 -8.01 -15.64
C MET A 137 -9.94 -8.70 -16.98
N ASN A 138 -8.86 -9.00 -17.71
CA ASN A 138 -8.94 -9.65 -19.02
C ASN A 138 -9.51 -11.07 -18.94
N VAL A 139 -9.19 -11.81 -17.87
CA VAL A 139 -9.60 -13.21 -17.73
C VAL A 139 -11.04 -13.34 -17.24
N ALA A 140 -11.50 -12.44 -16.35
CA ALA A 140 -12.85 -12.50 -15.81
C ALA A 140 -13.95 -12.10 -16.79
N GLY A 141 -13.62 -11.26 -17.78
CA GLY A 141 -14.61 -10.63 -18.65
C GLY A 141 -15.65 -9.83 -17.84
N LYS A 142 -16.93 -10.01 -18.16
CA LYS A 142 -18.05 -9.32 -17.50
C LYS A 142 -18.26 -9.72 -16.03
N ASN A 143 -17.67 -10.83 -15.58
CA ASN A 143 -17.87 -11.38 -14.24
C ASN A 143 -16.64 -11.12 -13.34
N SER A 144 -16.10 -9.90 -13.39
CA SER A 144 -14.96 -9.52 -12.57
C SER A 144 -15.25 -9.63 -11.06
N PRO A 145 -14.40 -10.30 -10.26
CA PRO A 145 -14.58 -10.38 -8.80
C PRO A 145 -14.71 -8.97 -8.19
N GLY A 146 -15.76 -8.73 -7.39
CA GLY A 146 -16.03 -7.41 -6.81
C GLY A 146 -16.60 -6.36 -7.78
N GLY A 147 -16.84 -6.71 -9.04
CA GLY A 147 -17.39 -5.81 -10.07
C GLY A 147 -16.33 -4.97 -10.78
N GLU A 148 -16.69 -4.42 -11.95
CA GLU A 148 -15.80 -3.61 -12.79
C GLU A 148 -15.27 -2.37 -12.06
N GLY A 149 -16.12 -1.65 -11.33
CA GLY A 149 -15.72 -0.49 -10.54
C GLY A 149 -14.63 -0.79 -9.51
N TYR A 150 -14.69 -1.94 -8.84
CA TYR A 150 -13.63 -2.38 -7.91
C TYR A 150 -12.30 -2.67 -8.63
N GLN A 151 -12.37 -3.29 -9.82
CA GLN A 151 -11.17 -3.58 -10.60
C GLN A 151 -10.49 -2.30 -11.08
N VAL A 152 -11.27 -1.33 -11.57
CA VAL A 152 -10.77 -0.02 -11.98
C VAL A 152 -10.19 0.74 -10.78
N TYR A 153 -10.88 0.77 -9.64
CA TYR A 153 -10.34 1.35 -8.40
C TYR A 153 -9.02 0.68 -7.97
N SER A 154 -8.94 -0.64 -8.10
CA SER A 154 -7.73 -1.39 -7.77
C SER A 154 -6.59 -1.02 -8.71
N MET A 155 -6.85 -0.86 -10.02
CA MET A 155 -5.85 -0.38 -10.99
C MET A 155 -5.41 1.06 -10.70
N ALA A 156 -6.34 1.96 -10.39
CA ALA A 156 -6.06 3.35 -10.00
C ALA A 156 -5.09 3.42 -8.82
N ASN A 157 -5.28 2.56 -7.81
CA ASN A 157 -4.34 2.43 -6.69
C ASN A 157 -2.93 2.05 -7.16
N ARG A 158 -2.77 1.14 -8.14
CA ARG A 158 -1.45 0.74 -8.65
C ARG A 158 -0.82 1.87 -9.46
N ALA A 159 -1.59 2.54 -10.30
CA ALA A 159 -1.14 3.71 -11.03
C ALA A 159 -0.63 4.79 -10.07
N PHE A 160 -1.37 5.06 -8.99
CA PHE A 160 -0.96 6.04 -7.98
C PHE A 160 0.35 5.65 -7.30
N ARG A 161 0.49 4.36 -6.95
CA ARG A 161 1.71 3.79 -6.35
C ARG A 161 2.94 3.87 -7.24
N LEU A 162 2.75 3.73 -8.55
CA LEU A 162 3.81 3.90 -9.56
C LEU A 162 4.15 5.36 -9.81
N GLY A 163 3.44 6.29 -9.17
CA GLY A 163 3.60 7.71 -9.36
C GLY A 163 2.93 8.22 -10.62
N TYR A 164 1.90 7.56 -11.17
CA TYR A 164 1.13 8.08 -12.31
C TYR A 164 -0.15 8.75 -11.82
N GLY A 165 -0.02 9.95 -11.24
CA GLY A 165 -1.13 10.67 -10.59
C GLY A 165 -2.31 10.94 -11.52
N TRP A 166 -2.04 11.38 -12.75
CA TRP A 166 -3.08 11.67 -13.75
C TRP A 166 -3.86 10.41 -14.20
N ILE A 167 -3.18 9.26 -14.35
CA ILE A 167 -3.84 7.97 -14.63
C ILE A 167 -4.71 7.58 -13.45
N ALA A 168 -4.16 7.65 -12.24
CA ALA A 168 -4.87 7.28 -11.02
C ALA A 168 -6.14 8.11 -10.83
N LEU A 169 -6.05 9.43 -10.99
CA LEU A 169 -7.19 10.33 -10.83
C LEU A 169 -8.32 9.99 -11.82
N ARG A 170 -7.98 9.83 -13.10
CA ARG A 170 -8.93 9.42 -14.14
C ARG A 170 -9.61 8.10 -13.76
N ASP A 171 -8.83 7.10 -13.38
CA ASP A 171 -9.37 5.77 -13.09
C ASP A 171 -10.20 5.76 -11.79
N PHE A 172 -9.85 6.56 -10.79
CA PHE A 172 -10.70 6.74 -9.60
C PHE A 172 -12.06 7.36 -9.96
N GLN A 173 -12.09 8.36 -10.83
CA GLN A 173 -13.34 8.96 -11.31
C GLN A 173 -14.18 7.98 -12.13
N ILE A 174 -13.55 7.14 -12.97
CA ILE A 174 -14.24 6.06 -13.68
C ILE A 174 -14.83 5.05 -12.69
N ALA A 175 -14.06 4.63 -11.67
CA ALA A 175 -14.54 3.71 -10.65
C ALA A 175 -15.72 4.27 -9.84
N GLU A 176 -15.69 5.56 -9.52
CA GLU A 176 -16.80 6.29 -8.90
C GLU A 176 -18.06 6.24 -9.80
N ASN A 177 -17.92 6.58 -11.08
CA ASN A 177 -19.03 6.56 -12.04
C ASN A 177 -19.58 5.15 -12.30
N MET A 178 -18.78 4.10 -12.05
CA MET A 178 -19.21 2.71 -12.09
C MET A 178 -19.99 2.26 -10.83
N GLY A 179 -20.23 3.18 -9.88
CA GLY A 179 -21.13 2.94 -8.76
C GLY A 179 -20.50 2.15 -7.61
N ILE A 180 -19.20 2.35 -7.32
CA ILE A 180 -18.62 1.85 -6.06
C ILE A 180 -19.35 2.49 -4.86
N THR A 181 -19.65 1.70 -3.83
CA THR A 181 -20.47 2.13 -2.68
C THR A 181 -19.77 1.92 -1.34
N GLY A 182 -20.37 2.48 -0.28
CA GLY A 182 -19.95 2.28 1.10
C GLY A 182 -18.50 2.67 1.37
N HIS A 183 -17.78 1.83 2.09
CA HIS A 183 -16.38 2.07 2.46
C HIS A 183 -15.46 2.24 1.23
N LEU A 184 -15.73 1.54 0.13
CA LEU A 184 -14.91 1.62 -1.08
C LEU A 184 -15.03 2.99 -1.76
N LYS A 185 -16.24 3.58 -1.78
CA LYS A 185 -16.48 4.95 -2.26
C LYS A 185 -15.66 5.96 -1.46
N MET A 186 -15.69 5.85 -0.13
CA MET A 186 -14.93 6.72 0.76
C MET A 186 -13.41 6.60 0.53
N GLN A 187 -12.90 5.38 0.41
CA GLN A 187 -11.49 5.17 0.07
C GLN A 187 -11.12 5.73 -1.32
N CYS A 188 -12.03 5.65 -2.29
CA CYS A 188 -11.85 6.29 -3.60
C CYS A 188 -11.72 7.81 -3.46
N PHE A 189 -12.64 8.47 -2.73
CA PHE A 189 -12.56 9.91 -2.50
C PHE A 189 -11.28 10.34 -1.79
N MET A 190 -10.88 9.64 -0.72
CA MET A 190 -9.63 9.94 -0.03
C MET A 190 -8.42 9.88 -0.97
N ASN A 191 -8.37 8.86 -1.84
CA ASN A 191 -7.28 8.74 -2.81
C ASN A 191 -7.34 9.83 -3.89
N GLN A 192 -8.52 10.21 -4.38
CA GLN A 192 -8.67 11.35 -5.30
C GLN A 192 -8.15 12.65 -4.66
N ILE A 193 -8.53 12.94 -3.42
CA ILE A 193 -8.09 14.12 -2.65
C ILE A 193 -6.56 14.15 -2.51
N ARG A 194 -5.96 13.00 -2.16
CA ARG A 194 -4.50 12.83 -2.05
C ARG A 194 -3.78 13.03 -3.37
N VAL A 195 -4.29 12.40 -4.44
CA VAL A 195 -3.72 12.55 -5.79
C VAL A 195 -3.77 14.01 -6.22
N LEU A 196 -4.92 14.69 -6.07
CA LEU A 196 -5.05 16.10 -6.39
C LEU A 196 -4.05 16.98 -5.61
N ARG A 197 -3.89 16.72 -4.31
CA ARG A 197 -2.89 17.41 -3.48
C ARG A 197 -1.47 17.19 -4.00
N LEU A 198 -1.07 15.95 -4.22
CA LEU A 198 0.27 15.60 -4.73
C LEU A 198 0.47 15.98 -6.19
N MET A 199 -0.59 16.32 -6.92
CA MET A 199 -0.50 16.91 -8.25
C MET A 199 -0.38 18.43 -8.24
N GLY A 200 -0.36 19.07 -7.06
CA GLY A 200 -0.37 20.54 -6.94
C GLY A 200 -1.74 21.18 -7.22
N ARG A 201 -2.79 20.38 -7.46
CA ARG A 201 -4.17 20.84 -7.71
C ARG A 201 -4.90 21.10 -6.40
N ILE A 202 -4.31 21.96 -5.55
CA ILE A 202 -4.75 22.20 -4.16
C ILE A 202 -6.21 22.65 -4.08
N GLY A 203 -6.61 23.60 -4.91
CA GLY A 203 -8.00 24.11 -4.89
C GLY A 203 -9.04 23.05 -5.29
N GLU A 204 -8.69 22.08 -6.14
CA GLU A 204 -9.59 20.97 -6.47
C GLU A 204 -9.64 19.93 -5.37
N SER A 205 -8.50 19.65 -4.72
CA SER A 205 -8.43 18.78 -3.54
C SER A 205 -9.30 19.35 -2.41
N GLU A 206 -9.25 20.65 -2.16
CA GLU A 206 -10.07 21.35 -1.17
C GLU A 206 -11.57 21.27 -1.51
N LYS A 207 -11.96 21.63 -2.74
CA LYS A 207 -13.36 21.52 -3.21
C LYS A 207 -13.91 20.11 -3.04
N LEU A 208 -13.13 19.09 -3.37
CA LEU A 208 -13.55 17.70 -3.21
C LEU A 208 -13.65 17.31 -1.72
N SER A 209 -12.71 17.76 -0.87
CA SER A 209 -12.82 17.57 0.58
C SER A 209 -14.09 18.17 1.16
N THR A 210 -14.41 19.43 0.81
CA THR A 210 -15.64 20.10 1.28
C THR A 210 -16.88 19.36 0.81
N LYS A 211 -16.95 19.02 -0.48
CA LYS A 211 -18.07 18.25 -1.04
C LYS A 211 -18.30 16.95 -0.28
N VAL A 212 -17.24 16.21 0.03
CA VAL A 212 -17.37 14.89 0.68
C VAL A 212 -17.66 15.03 2.17
N SER A 213 -17.16 16.07 2.85
CA SER A 213 -17.52 16.36 4.25
C SER A 213 -18.98 16.78 4.45
N GLU A 214 -19.66 17.20 3.38
CA GLU A 214 -21.09 17.53 3.38
C GLU A 214 -21.98 16.30 3.12
N GLU A 215 -21.42 15.13 2.79
CA GLU A 215 -22.20 13.88 2.65
C GLU A 215 -22.58 13.34 4.05
N GLU A 216 -23.87 13.06 4.29
CA GLU A 216 -24.40 12.66 5.62
C GLU A 216 -23.86 11.31 6.15
N ASP A 217 -23.21 10.49 5.31
CA ASP A 217 -22.80 9.11 5.62
C ASP A 217 -21.27 8.94 5.84
N THR A 218 -20.57 9.98 6.29
CA THR A 218 -19.13 9.86 6.63
C THR A 218 -18.92 9.15 7.97
N SER A 219 -17.94 8.25 8.03
CA SER A 219 -17.53 7.64 9.30
C SER A 219 -16.50 8.51 10.03
N ASP A 220 -16.47 8.47 11.37
CA ASP A 220 -15.49 9.20 12.18
C ASP A 220 -14.05 8.97 11.71
N GLY A 221 -13.72 7.72 11.35
CA GLY A 221 -12.39 7.36 10.84
C GLY A 221 -12.06 8.05 9.52
N PHE A 222 -13.05 8.29 8.67
CA PHE A 222 -12.88 9.01 7.42
C PHE A 222 -12.73 10.53 7.65
N GLU A 223 -13.48 11.10 8.59
CA GLU A 223 -13.35 12.51 8.97
C GLU A 223 -11.98 12.83 9.56
N ILE A 224 -11.44 11.93 10.40
CA ILE A 224 -10.07 12.06 10.94
C ILE A 224 -9.05 12.10 9.80
N GLU A 225 -9.22 11.26 8.77
CA GLU A 225 -8.34 11.24 7.59
C GLU A 225 -8.50 12.51 6.72
N LEU A 226 -9.72 13.02 6.54
CA LEU A 226 -9.96 14.27 5.81
C LEU A 226 -9.29 15.45 6.50
N GLU A 227 -9.42 15.52 7.82
CA GLU A 227 -8.78 16.54 8.64
C GLU A 227 -7.25 16.43 8.56
N TRP A 228 -6.70 15.21 8.59
CA TRP A 228 -5.26 15.02 8.40
C TRP A 228 -4.79 15.51 7.02
N GLU A 229 -5.54 15.21 5.95
CA GLU A 229 -5.22 15.72 4.61
C GLU A 229 -5.32 17.25 4.52
N ARG A 230 -6.26 17.89 5.22
CA ARG A 230 -6.32 19.36 5.33
C ARG A 230 -5.02 19.91 5.94
N ILE A 231 -4.59 19.36 7.07
CA ILE A 231 -3.33 19.75 7.73
C ILE A 231 -2.14 19.55 6.78
N CYS A 232 -2.09 18.45 6.03
CA CYS A 232 -1.05 18.20 5.03
C CYS A 232 -1.06 19.23 3.88
N ARG A 233 -2.25 19.62 3.37
CA ARG A 233 -2.38 20.69 2.36
C ARG A 233 -1.85 22.02 2.87
N GLU A 234 -2.24 22.39 4.09
CA GLU A 234 -1.82 23.65 4.71
C GLU A 234 -0.33 23.68 4.98
N LEU A 235 0.26 22.58 5.44
CA LEU A 235 1.71 22.46 5.58
C LEU A 235 2.41 22.59 4.22
N THR A 236 1.89 21.95 3.18
CA THR A 236 2.43 22.04 1.80
C THR A 236 2.40 23.50 1.30
N SER A 237 1.34 24.24 1.61
CA SER A 237 1.12 25.59 1.07
C SER A 237 1.82 26.68 1.89
N SER A 238 1.88 26.53 3.22
CA SER A 238 2.36 27.57 4.14
C SER A 238 3.73 27.27 4.75
N GLY A 239 4.19 26.01 4.71
CA GLY A 239 5.36 25.55 5.46
C GLY A 239 5.16 25.53 6.99
N ASN A 240 3.96 25.79 7.51
CA ASN A 240 3.72 25.87 8.94
C ASN A 240 3.37 24.49 9.55
N ALA A 241 4.33 23.88 10.25
CA ALA A 241 4.15 22.58 10.89
C ALA A 241 3.48 22.61 12.28
N ASN A 242 3.07 23.78 12.78
CA ASN A 242 2.58 23.91 14.16
C ASN A 242 1.31 23.12 14.42
N GLU A 243 0.38 23.15 13.47
CA GLU A 243 -0.89 22.46 13.60
C GLU A 243 -0.73 20.94 13.56
N MET A 244 0.07 20.44 12.62
CA MET A 244 0.43 19.01 12.56
C MET A 244 1.07 18.52 13.86
N LEU A 245 1.98 19.30 14.45
CA LEU A 245 2.59 18.99 15.74
C LEU A 245 1.59 19.04 16.91
N ALA A 246 0.55 19.86 16.81
CA ALA A 246 -0.48 19.98 17.83
C ALA A 246 -1.48 18.82 17.76
N SER A 247 -1.84 18.36 16.56
CA SER A 247 -2.84 17.31 16.33
C SER A 247 -2.37 15.92 16.75
N ILE A 248 -1.06 15.65 16.74
CA ILE A 248 -0.50 14.35 17.16
C ILE A 248 -0.22 14.22 18.66
N ARG A 249 -0.52 15.25 19.45
CA ARG A 249 -0.29 15.26 20.90
C ARG A 249 -1.22 14.27 21.62
N LYS A 250 -0.80 13.82 22.80
CA LYS A 250 -1.58 12.88 23.62
C LYS A 250 -3.02 13.35 23.81
N GLY A 251 -3.98 12.48 23.52
CA GLY A 251 -5.42 12.75 23.68
C GLY A 251 -6.05 13.61 22.58
N LYS A 252 -5.32 13.87 21.49
CA LYS A 252 -5.88 14.50 20.27
C LYS A 252 -6.28 13.43 19.25
N ASN A 253 -7.07 13.84 18.25
CA ASN A 253 -7.63 12.94 17.23
C ASN A 253 -6.55 12.17 16.45
N HIS A 254 -5.34 12.73 16.32
CA HIS A 254 -4.22 12.13 15.60
C HIS A 254 -3.11 11.58 16.52
N ASP A 255 -3.39 11.24 17.79
CA ASP A 255 -2.46 10.49 18.69
C ASP A 255 -2.34 8.99 18.33
N GLN A 256 -2.35 8.69 17.03
CA GLN A 256 -2.12 7.34 16.53
C GLN A 256 -0.72 7.23 15.93
N PRO A 257 -0.06 6.06 16.01
CA PRO A 257 1.30 5.89 15.51
C PRO A 257 1.50 6.29 14.05
N ILE A 258 0.50 6.08 13.18
CA ILE A 258 0.60 6.41 11.75
C ILE A 258 0.82 7.91 11.52
N TYR A 259 0.04 8.77 12.17
CA TYR A 259 0.17 10.23 12.05
C TYR A 259 1.45 10.75 12.72
N GLN A 260 1.85 10.14 13.84
CA GLN A 260 3.11 10.48 14.52
C GLN A 260 4.33 10.18 13.64
N LEU A 261 4.34 9.01 12.98
CA LEU A 261 5.41 8.64 12.05
C LEU A 261 5.44 9.55 10.82
N GLU A 262 4.28 9.86 10.25
CA GLU A 262 4.17 10.77 9.11
C GLU A 262 4.61 12.20 9.49
N CYS A 263 4.22 12.69 10.66
CA CYS A 263 4.66 13.98 11.19
C CYS A 263 6.20 14.04 11.33
N CYS A 264 6.83 12.98 11.84
CA CYS A 264 8.29 12.90 11.90
C CYS A 264 8.93 13.03 10.50
N LEU A 265 8.37 12.35 9.50
CA LEU A 265 8.87 12.44 8.12
C LEU A 265 8.74 13.87 7.57
N TRP A 266 7.60 14.54 7.77
CA TRP A 266 7.41 15.96 7.42
C TRP A 266 8.43 16.87 8.09
N ILE A 267 8.65 16.71 9.39
CA ILE A 267 9.62 17.52 10.15
C ILE A 267 11.05 17.31 9.64
N MET A 268 11.43 16.07 9.34
CA MET A 268 12.77 15.76 8.83
C MET A 268 13.00 16.29 7.40
N ALA A 269 11.96 16.30 6.56
CA ALA A 269 11.97 16.87 5.22
C ALA A 269 11.98 18.41 5.22
N HIS A 270 11.49 19.04 6.29
CA HIS A 270 11.39 20.49 6.40
C HIS A 270 12.75 21.20 6.50
N GLN A 271 12.85 22.41 5.95
CA GLN A 271 14.08 23.23 5.96
C GLN A 271 14.58 23.60 7.37
N SER A 272 13.65 23.98 8.25
CA SER A 272 13.96 24.49 9.59
C SER A 272 14.51 23.42 10.53
N LYS A 273 15.75 23.61 11.00
CA LYS A 273 16.36 22.75 12.02
C LYS A 273 15.64 22.84 13.38
N LYS A 274 15.02 23.98 13.71
CA LYS A 274 14.30 24.19 14.98
C LYS A 274 13.11 23.25 15.17
N LEU A 275 12.55 22.72 14.08
CA LEU A 275 11.45 21.75 14.16
C LEU A 275 11.94 20.36 14.59
N LEU A 276 13.20 20.00 14.34
CA LEU A 276 13.76 18.72 14.75
C LEU A 276 13.71 18.56 16.28
N ASP A 277 13.92 19.65 17.02
CA ASP A 277 13.85 19.66 18.49
C ASP A 277 12.43 19.38 19.03
N ARG A 278 11.41 19.58 18.19
CA ARG A 278 10.00 19.35 18.51
C ARG A 278 9.48 18.00 18.01
N MET A 279 10.34 17.22 17.35
CA MET A 279 9.97 15.93 16.79
C MET A 279 9.61 14.92 17.90
N PRO A 280 8.54 14.12 17.72
CA PRO A 280 8.23 13.02 18.63
C PRO A 280 9.39 12.03 18.81
N LYS A 281 9.68 11.64 20.05
CA LYS A 281 10.66 10.57 20.33
C LYS A 281 10.03 9.20 20.07
N LEU A 282 10.49 8.49 19.04
CA LEU A 282 9.89 7.22 18.62
C LEU A 282 10.17 6.07 19.60
N SER A 283 11.20 6.19 20.44
CA SER A 283 11.53 5.22 21.49
C SER A 283 10.37 4.95 22.46
N GLN A 284 9.47 5.94 22.64
CA GLN A 284 8.29 5.81 23.48
C GLN A 284 7.14 5.09 22.76
N LEU A 285 7.09 5.14 21.43
CA LEU A 285 6.00 4.55 20.66
C LEU A 285 6.06 3.02 20.68
N LYS A 286 7.25 2.41 20.64
CA LYS A 286 7.43 0.95 20.75
C LYS A 286 6.86 0.36 22.04
N ARG A 287 6.76 1.17 23.10
CA ARG A 287 6.24 0.74 24.41
C ARG A 287 4.71 0.77 24.48
N LYS A 288 4.01 1.40 23.53
CA LYS A 288 2.55 1.41 23.50
C LYS A 288 2.05 0.01 23.09
N LYS A 289 1.36 -0.70 24.00
CA LYS A 289 0.73 -2.02 23.72
C LYS A 289 -0.22 -2.00 22.51
N SER A 290 -0.78 -0.84 22.17
CA SER A 290 -1.64 -0.63 21.00
C SER A 290 -0.89 -0.67 19.66
N MET A 291 0.45 -0.63 19.68
CA MET A 291 1.25 -0.67 18.47
C MET A 291 1.39 -2.11 17.97
N ARG A 292 0.37 -2.61 17.26
CA ARG A 292 0.55 -3.76 16.36
C ARG A 292 1.31 -3.25 15.14
N LEU A 293 2.65 -3.36 15.17
CA LEU A 293 3.53 -2.84 14.11
C LEU A 293 3.15 -3.34 12.72
N GLY A 294 2.57 -4.54 12.58
CA GLY A 294 1.84 -5.02 11.39
C GLY A 294 2.24 -4.36 10.06
N LYS A 295 1.31 -3.64 9.44
CA LYS A 295 1.54 -2.92 8.17
C LYS A 295 2.38 -1.65 8.30
N LEU A 296 2.63 -1.16 9.52
CA LEU A 296 3.41 0.04 9.81
C LEU A 296 4.90 -0.26 10.01
N ASP A 297 5.31 -1.53 10.07
CA ASP A 297 6.67 -1.93 10.44
C ASP A 297 7.73 -1.31 9.51
N THR A 298 7.52 -1.36 8.19
CA THR A 298 8.40 -0.71 7.21
C THR A 298 8.49 0.79 7.40
N LEU A 299 7.35 1.46 7.62
CA LEU A 299 7.31 2.90 7.87
C LEU A 299 8.09 3.24 9.15
N TYR A 300 7.75 2.55 10.24
CA TYR A 300 8.39 2.73 11.55
C TYR A 300 9.91 2.54 11.46
N LYS A 301 10.38 1.46 10.84
CA LYS A 301 11.82 1.20 10.61
C LYS A 301 12.46 2.34 9.83
N SER A 302 11.82 2.81 8.77
CA SER A 302 12.33 3.91 7.95
C SER A 302 12.45 5.22 8.72
N VAL A 303 11.42 5.58 9.50
CA VAL A 303 11.44 6.81 10.32
C VAL A 303 12.49 6.71 11.43
N ILE A 304 12.67 5.53 12.04
CA ILE A 304 13.71 5.32 13.06
C ILE A 304 15.09 5.51 12.47
N VAL A 305 15.41 4.88 11.34
CA VAL A 305 16.74 5.04 10.73
C VAL A 305 17.00 6.51 10.41
N LEU A 306 16.02 7.21 9.85
CA LEU A 306 16.16 8.62 9.53
C LEU A 306 16.27 9.50 10.79
N GLN A 307 15.60 9.16 11.89
CA GLN A 307 15.77 9.84 13.18
C GLN A 307 17.16 9.56 13.77
N SER A 308 17.64 8.32 13.72
CA SER A 308 18.99 7.90 14.17
C SER A 308 20.11 8.55 13.38
N CYS A 309 19.85 8.98 12.14
CA CYS A 309 20.81 9.78 11.38
C CYS A 309 21.20 11.09 12.10
N TYR A 310 20.32 11.64 12.94
CA TYR A 310 20.58 12.84 13.76
C TYR A 310 21.23 12.53 15.13
N ASP A 311 21.47 11.26 15.45
CA ASP A 311 22.22 10.85 16.63
C ASP A 311 23.73 10.97 16.36
N TYR A 312 24.39 11.90 17.04
CA TYR A 312 25.82 12.16 16.87
C TYR A 312 26.71 11.14 17.59
N GLU A 313 26.15 10.32 18.48
CA GLU A 313 26.88 9.22 19.12
C GLU A 313 27.11 8.05 18.15
N LEU A 314 26.30 7.96 17.09
CA LEU A 314 26.47 6.94 16.05
C LEU A 314 27.54 7.33 15.02
N PRO A 315 28.49 6.42 14.68
CA PRO A 315 29.46 6.66 13.62
C PRO A 315 28.79 7.03 12.28
N LEU A 316 29.36 8.01 11.57
CA LEU A 316 28.78 8.53 10.32
C LEU A 316 28.62 7.44 9.25
N ASN A 317 29.61 6.55 9.11
CA ASN A 317 29.56 5.42 8.18
C ASN A 317 28.35 4.52 8.46
N LYS A 318 28.05 4.23 9.73
CA LYS A 318 26.90 3.41 10.11
C LYS A 318 25.58 4.10 9.75
N ARG A 319 25.46 5.40 10.02
CA ARG A 319 24.28 6.19 9.65
C ARG A 319 24.04 6.23 8.14
N ILE A 320 25.11 6.35 7.35
CA ILE A 320 25.02 6.34 5.87
C ILE A 320 24.60 4.95 5.37
N GLU A 321 25.20 3.88 5.90
CA GLU A 321 24.87 2.49 5.55
C GLU A 321 23.39 2.19 5.84
N ASP A 322 22.94 2.44 7.07
CA ASP A 322 21.56 2.16 7.48
C ASP A 322 20.55 2.97 6.64
N LEU A 323 20.87 4.24 6.34
CA LEU A 323 20.04 5.06 5.46
C LEU A 323 20.00 4.51 4.03
N GLY A 324 21.14 4.07 3.50
CA GLY A 324 21.22 3.44 2.17
C GLY A 324 20.34 2.20 2.06
N ASP A 325 20.43 1.29 3.03
CA ASP A 325 19.61 0.08 3.11
C ASP A 325 18.11 0.41 3.21
N THR A 326 17.78 1.45 3.96
CA THR A 326 16.40 1.94 4.11
C THR A 326 15.85 2.50 2.79
N LEU A 327 16.64 3.31 2.09
CA LEU A 327 16.25 3.91 0.82
C LEU A 327 16.10 2.89 -0.32
N ALA A 328 16.97 1.86 -0.34
CA ALA A 328 16.89 0.73 -1.27
C ALA A 328 15.58 -0.07 -1.12
N ASN A 329 14.91 0.06 0.02
CA ASN A 329 13.64 -0.58 0.33
C ASN A 329 12.45 0.40 0.38
N SER A 330 12.64 1.65 -0.06
CA SER A 330 11.61 2.70 0.02
C SER A 330 10.31 2.36 -0.72
N GLN A 331 10.38 1.52 -1.76
CA GLN A 331 9.23 1.00 -2.52
C GLN A 331 8.28 0.14 -1.69
N LEU A 332 8.74 -0.40 -0.55
CA LEU A 332 7.91 -1.15 0.39
C LEU A 332 6.96 -0.24 1.19
N LEU A 333 7.20 1.08 1.21
CA LEU A 333 6.28 2.03 1.82
C LEU A 333 4.99 2.11 1.02
N PHE A 334 3.87 1.70 1.61
CA PHE A 334 2.60 1.55 0.92
C PHE A 334 1.96 2.87 0.44
N ASN A 335 2.32 4.04 0.98
CA ASN A 335 1.80 5.33 0.50
C ASN A 335 2.92 6.19 -0.13
N ILE A 336 2.64 6.80 -1.29
CA ILE A 336 3.66 7.43 -2.14
C ILE A 336 4.14 8.75 -1.53
N ASP A 337 3.25 9.42 -0.79
CA ASP A 337 3.55 10.55 0.10
C ASP A 337 4.70 10.24 1.07
N LYS A 338 4.67 9.09 1.74
CA LYS A 338 5.64 8.66 2.76
C LYS A 338 6.97 8.29 2.12
N GLN A 339 6.91 7.71 0.92
CA GLN A 339 8.12 7.46 0.14
C GLN A 339 8.79 8.78 -0.28
N LEU A 340 8.03 9.75 -0.78
CA LEU A 340 8.52 11.08 -1.12
C LEU A 340 9.12 11.80 0.10
N LEU A 341 8.41 11.78 1.24
CA LEU A 341 8.89 12.39 2.47
C LEU A 341 10.15 11.71 3.01
N LEU A 342 10.28 10.38 2.86
CA LEU A 342 11.51 9.66 3.21
C LEU A 342 12.70 10.15 2.37
N TRP A 343 12.54 10.22 1.05
CA TRP A 343 13.58 10.75 0.16
C TRP A 343 13.93 12.20 0.47
N ALA A 344 12.93 13.04 0.73
CA ALA A 344 13.13 14.44 1.09
C ALA A 344 13.89 14.59 2.42
N GLY A 345 13.49 13.84 3.45
CA GLY A 345 14.16 13.83 4.74
C GLY A 345 15.60 13.30 4.65
N ALA A 346 15.84 12.27 3.84
CA ALA A 346 17.18 11.75 3.57
C ALA A 346 18.07 12.80 2.87
N CYS A 347 17.55 13.45 1.82
CA CYS A 347 18.24 14.54 1.13
C CYS A 347 18.63 15.66 2.10
N ARG A 348 17.71 16.10 2.97
CA ARG A 348 17.97 17.12 3.99
C ARG A 348 19.09 16.72 4.95
N TRP A 349 19.04 15.49 5.45
CA TRP A 349 20.06 15.01 6.37
C TRP A 349 21.43 14.95 5.67
N LEU A 350 21.50 14.38 4.47
CA LEU A 350 22.74 14.26 3.68
C LEU A 350 23.37 15.64 3.38
N LEU A 351 22.55 16.65 3.08
CA LEU A 351 23.02 18.03 2.94
C LEU A 351 23.60 18.58 4.25
N ARG A 352 22.92 18.33 5.37
CA ARG A 352 23.36 18.80 6.70
C ARG A 352 24.64 18.09 7.16
N SER A 353 24.87 16.85 6.75
CA SER A 353 26.09 16.09 7.04
C SER A 353 27.22 16.30 6.01
N LYS A 354 27.02 17.21 5.04
CA LYS A 354 27.98 17.53 3.95
C LYS A 354 28.26 16.36 3.00
N SER A 355 27.39 15.36 2.94
CA SER A 355 27.44 14.26 1.97
C SER A 355 26.78 14.65 0.65
N TYR A 356 27.33 15.68 -0.03
CA TYR A 356 26.66 16.35 -1.16
C TYR A 356 26.35 15.44 -2.35
N ALA A 357 27.26 14.52 -2.71
CA ALA A 357 27.04 13.58 -3.82
C ALA A 357 25.84 12.66 -3.56
N LEU A 358 25.74 12.11 -2.33
CA LEU A 358 24.59 11.30 -1.93
C LEU A 358 23.32 12.14 -1.83
N ALA A 359 23.41 13.39 -1.34
CA ALA A 359 22.27 14.30 -1.31
C ALA A 359 21.72 14.57 -2.72
N GLN A 360 22.59 14.75 -3.71
CA GLN A 360 22.19 14.96 -5.10
C GLN A 360 21.49 13.73 -5.68
N LEU A 361 21.97 12.51 -5.39
CA LEU A 361 21.30 11.27 -5.78
C LEU A 361 19.92 11.13 -5.13
N ALA A 362 19.83 11.34 -3.81
CA ALA A 362 18.55 11.29 -3.09
C ALA A 362 17.55 12.34 -3.62
N PHE A 363 18.04 13.54 -3.95
CA PHE A 363 17.24 14.59 -4.55
C PHE A 363 16.76 14.24 -5.95
N ALA A 364 17.61 13.62 -6.78
CA ALA A 364 17.24 13.18 -8.12
C ALA A 364 16.14 12.11 -8.08
N GLU A 365 16.20 11.15 -7.14
CA GLU A 365 15.14 10.15 -6.95
C GLU A 365 13.81 10.77 -6.47
N TYR A 366 13.90 11.73 -5.56
CA TYR A 366 12.75 12.54 -5.14
C TYR A 366 12.11 13.28 -6.33
N GLN A 367 12.91 14.03 -7.09
CA GLN A 367 12.43 14.78 -8.26
C GLN A 367 11.86 13.88 -9.33
N SER A 368 12.52 12.76 -9.63
CA SER A 368 12.03 11.75 -10.58
C SER A 368 10.63 11.26 -10.17
N SER A 369 10.42 10.98 -8.89
CA SER A 369 9.13 10.57 -8.36
C SER A 369 8.08 11.67 -8.40
N CYS A 370 8.46 12.92 -8.09
CA CYS A 370 7.59 14.09 -8.24
C CYS A 370 7.15 14.29 -9.68
N MET A 371 8.10 14.29 -10.62
CA MET A 371 7.84 14.49 -12.05
C MET A 371 6.92 13.41 -12.62
N ARG A 372 7.09 12.15 -12.21
CA ARG A 372 6.14 11.08 -12.60
C ARG A 372 4.71 11.42 -12.16
N LEU A 373 4.51 11.86 -10.90
CA LEU A 373 3.17 12.12 -10.32
C LEU A 373 2.38 13.17 -11.08
N VAL A 374 3.07 14.22 -11.51
CA VAL A 374 2.51 15.40 -12.18
C VAL A 374 2.68 15.39 -13.69
N GLY A 375 3.22 14.32 -14.29
CA GLY A 375 3.48 14.30 -15.73
C GLY A 375 4.55 15.28 -16.20
N GLY A 376 5.49 15.67 -15.33
CA GLY A 376 6.66 16.50 -15.63
C GLY A 376 6.54 17.99 -15.27
N GLU A 377 5.37 18.44 -14.82
CA GLU A 377 5.11 19.87 -14.51
C GLU A 377 5.86 20.40 -13.27
N TYR A 378 5.98 19.60 -12.21
CA TYR A 378 6.55 20.01 -10.92
C TYR A 378 7.69 19.08 -10.47
N ARG A 379 8.71 19.69 -9.85
CA ARG A 379 9.89 18.97 -9.30
C ARG A 379 9.81 18.74 -7.79
N ASP A 380 8.91 19.42 -7.11
CA ASP A 380 8.72 19.34 -5.66
C ASP A 380 7.22 19.43 -5.31
N VAL A 381 6.54 18.27 -5.33
CA VAL A 381 5.09 18.23 -5.08
C VAL A 381 4.71 18.44 -3.62
N LEU A 382 5.67 18.31 -2.69
CA LEU A 382 5.44 18.53 -1.26
C LEU A 382 5.84 19.93 -0.82
N GLY A 383 6.50 20.73 -1.67
CA GLY A 383 6.99 22.07 -1.34
C GLY A 383 8.10 22.11 -0.29
N VAL A 384 8.69 20.95 0.05
CA VAL A 384 9.64 20.81 1.17
C VAL A 384 11.10 20.91 0.76
N LEU A 385 11.43 20.90 -0.54
CA LEU A 385 12.79 20.99 -1.07
C LEU A 385 12.95 22.10 -2.14
N SER A 386 12.01 23.04 -2.22
CA SER A 386 12.04 24.16 -3.18
C SER A 386 13.33 24.98 -3.09
N ASP A 387 13.80 25.27 -1.88
CA ASP A 387 15.09 25.96 -1.62
C ASP A 387 16.33 25.19 -2.13
N ILE A 388 16.23 23.86 -2.26
CA ILE A 388 17.29 23.01 -2.83
C ILE A 388 17.17 22.96 -4.36
N ALA A 389 15.95 22.94 -4.89
CA ALA A 389 15.72 22.95 -6.34
C ALA A 389 16.27 24.20 -7.02
N ASP A 390 16.18 25.35 -6.33
CA ASP A 390 16.61 26.64 -6.85
C ASP A 390 18.12 26.90 -6.64
N SER A 391 18.75 26.20 -5.70
CA SER A 391 20.19 26.32 -5.46
C SER A 391 20.96 25.27 -6.26
N THR A 392 21.63 25.69 -7.33
CA THR A 392 22.55 24.81 -8.05
C THR A 392 23.57 24.19 -7.09
N PHE A 393 23.53 22.86 -6.92
CA PHE A 393 24.49 22.08 -6.14
C PHE A 393 25.96 22.38 -6.55
N GLU A 394 26.16 22.91 -7.75
CA GLU A 394 27.43 23.30 -8.36
C GLU A 394 28.26 24.30 -7.54
N GLY A 395 27.62 25.11 -6.68
CA GLY A 395 28.33 26.11 -5.87
C GLY A 395 29.10 25.57 -4.67
N LYS A 396 28.82 24.35 -4.19
CA LYS A 396 29.34 23.82 -2.90
C LYS A 396 30.30 22.63 -3.03
N SER A 397 30.52 22.12 -4.25
CA SER A 397 31.45 21.01 -4.50
C SER A 397 32.93 21.45 -4.65
N LYS A 398 33.23 22.75 -4.52
CA LYS A 398 34.57 23.33 -4.76
C LYS A 398 35.43 23.53 -3.50
N THR A 399 35.02 22.95 -2.36
CA THR A 399 35.75 22.96 -1.08
C THR A 399 35.63 21.59 -0.46
#